data_AF-A0A848LB01-F1
#
_entry.id   AF-A0A848LB01-F1
#
_cell.length_a   1.000
_cell.length_b   1.000
_cell.length_c   1.000
_cell.angle_alpha   90.00
_cell.angle_beta   90.00
_cell.angle_gamma   90.00
#
_symmetry.space_group_name_H-M   'P 1'
#
loop_
_entity.id
_entity.type
_entity.pdbx_description
1 polymer ?
#
loop_
_entity_poly.entity_id
_entity_poly.type
_entity_poly.pdbx_seq_one_letter_code
_entity_poly.pdbx_strand_id
1 'polypeptide(L)'
;MKRVPRGELSYDADDGLTYFEGEPFTGIARGEFIDGTLESEAEFREGLLWGHSRAWHGNGALAEEADYFQDVKHGVSREWSPEGVLQEETECEYGIVLSKRKWDEKGTLVEEYRLKETDSAYERLLQSRKVYGPSSA
;
A
#
# COMPACT_ATOMS: atom_id res chain seq x y z
N MET A 1 12.33 -15.44 0.24
CA MET A 1 10.93 -15.19 -0.17
C MET A 1 10.81 -15.45 -1.67
N LYS A 2 9.76 -16.13 -2.12
CA LYS A 2 9.51 -16.43 -3.55
C LYS A 2 9.24 -15.11 -4.29
N ARG A 3 9.72 -14.97 -5.53
CA ARG A 3 9.40 -13.82 -6.39
C ARG A 3 8.75 -14.32 -7.67
N VAL A 4 7.61 -13.75 -8.05
CA VAL A 4 6.76 -14.24 -9.15
C VAL A 4 6.32 -13.04 -10.00
N PRO A 5 6.32 -13.15 -11.34
CA PRO A 5 5.71 -12.13 -12.21
C PRO A 5 4.23 -11.94 -11.86
N ARG A 6 3.78 -10.69 -11.71
CA ARG A 6 2.41 -10.33 -11.33
C ARG A 6 1.38 -10.94 -12.30
N GLY A 7 1.74 -11.08 -13.58
CA GLY A 7 0.88 -11.70 -14.60
C GLY A 7 0.68 -13.20 -14.47
N GLU A 8 1.47 -13.89 -13.63
CA GLU A 8 1.29 -15.32 -13.32
C GLU A 8 0.40 -15.55 -12.07
N LEU A 9 0.03 -14.47 -11.38
CA LEU A 9 -0.87 -14.53 -10.24
C LEU A 9 -2.33 -14.43 -10.70
N SER A 10 -3.23 -15.12 -10.02
CA SER A 10 -4.68 -15.00 -10.24
C SER A 10 -5.37 -14.52 -8.99
N TYR A 11 -6.11 -13.41 -9.09
CA TYR A 11 -6.98 -12.96 -8.02
C TYR A 11 -8.35 -13.65 -8.14
N ASP A 12 -8.82 -14.21 -7.03
CA ASP A 12 -10.17 -14.76 -6.91
C ASP A 12 -11.07 -13.74 -6.19
N ALA A 13 -12.16 -13.36 -6.84
CA ALA A 13 -13.09 -12.37 -6.30
C ALA A 13 -14.08 -12.95 -5.27
N ASP A 14 -14.24 -14.28 -5.24
CA ASP A 14 -15.17 -14.95 -4.33
C ASP A 14 -14.60 -15.01 -2.90
N ASP A 15 -13.29 -15.19 -2.75
CA ASP A 15 -12.60 -15.19 -1.45
C ASP A 15 -11.67 -14.00 -1.20
N GLY A 16 -11.36 -13.22 -2.23
CA GLY A 16 -10.51 -12.04 -2.14
C GLY A 16 -9.02 -12.35 -2.04
N LEU A 17 -8.58 -13.55 -2.41
CA LEU A 17 -7.19 -13.99 -2.31
C LEU A 17 -6.49 -13.99 -3.68
N THR A 18 -5.19 -13.73 -3.63
CA THR A 18 -4.29 -13.87 -4.77
C THR A 18 -3.60 -15.23 -4.72
N TYR A 19 -3.63 -15.97 -5.83
CA TYR A 19 -3.13 -17.33 -5.95
C TYR A 19 -1.93 -17.43 -6.90
N PHE A 20 -1.06 -18.39 -6.63
CA PHE A 20 -0.03 -18.85 -7.57
C PHE A 20 -0.06 -20.38 -7.64
N GLU A 21 -0.21 -20.94 -8.84
CA GLU A 21 -0.30 -22.39 -9.06
C GLU A 21 -1.41 -23.08 -8.23
N GLY A 22 -2.51 -22.36 -7.96
CA GLY A 22 -3.67 -22.88 -7.22
C GLY A 22 -3.58 -22.76 -5.70
N GLU A 23 -2.52 -22.18 -5.14
CA GLU A 23 -2.35 -21.98 -3.71
C GLU A 23 -2.30 -20.48 -3.34
N PRO A 24 -2.81 -20.06 -2.17
CA PRO A 24 -2.70 -18.68 -1.72
C PRO A 24 -1.25 -18.20 -1.72
N PHE A 25 -1.00 -17.07 -2.38
CA PHE A 25 0.36 -16.64 -2.67
C PHE A 25 1.03 -16.04 -1.43
N THR A 26 2.22 -16.55 -1.09
CA THR A 26 3.14 -15.94 -0.13
C THR A 26 4.47 -15.67 -0.82
N GLY A 27 4.78 -14.39 -1.05
CA GLY A 27 5.93 -13.99 -1.86
C GLY A 27 5.89 -12.53 -2.31
N ILE A 28 6.81 -12.17 -3.20
CA ILE A 28 6.84 -10.86 -3.85
C ILE A 28 6.32 -11.00 -5.27
N ALA A 29 5.23 -10.32 -5.59
CA ALA A 29 4.77 -10.13 -6.96
C ALA A 29 5.61 -9.04 -7.63
N ARG A 30 5.93 -9.17 -8.92
CA ARG A 30 6.66 -8.16 -9.70
C ARG A 30 5.97 -7.83 -11.02
N GLY A 31 5.68 -6.56 -11.26
CA GLY A 31 5.30 -6.05 -12.57
C GLY A 31 6.53 -5.56 -13.35
N GLU A 32 6.49 -5.72 -14.66
CA GLU A 32 7.52 -5.21 -15.57
C GLU A 32 6.84 -4.37 -16.66
N PHE A 33 7.51 -3.30 -17.07
CA PHE A 33 7.14 -2.55 -18.26
C PHE A 33 7.41 -3.37 -19.53
N ILE A 34 6.88 -2.91 -20.66
CA ILE A 34 7.08 -3.55 -21.98
C ILE A 34 8.57 -3.69 -22.35
N ASP A 35 9.43 -2.80 -21.86
CA ASP A 35 10.88 -2.80 -22.10
C ASP A 35 11.66 -3.69 -21.11
N GLY A 36 10.96 -4.37 -20.19
CA GLY A 36 11.52 -5.27 -19.17
C GLY A 36 12.02 -4.56 -17.92
N THR A 37 11.83 -3.24 -17.79
CA THR A 37 12.19 -2.52 -16.56
C THR A 37 11.15 -2.76 -15.45
N LEU A 38 11.57 -2.67 -14.18
CA LEU A 38 10.70 -2.93 -13.03
C LEU A 38 9.60 -1.87 -12.95
N GLU A 39 8.34 -2.28 -13.06
CA GLU A 39 7.16 -1.43 -12.94
C GLU A 39 6.67 -1.39 -11.48
N SER A 40 6.63 -2.56 -10.83
CA SER A 40 6.07 -2.68 -9.48
C SER A 40 6.61 -3.89 -8.74
N GLU A 41 6.61 -3.82 -7.42
CA GLU A 41 6.72 -5.00 -6.56
C GLU A 41 5.80 -4.87 -5.36
N ALA A 42 5.20 -5.98 -4.95
CA ALA A 42 4.29 -6.02 -3.82
C ALA A 42 4.48 -7.31 -3.03
N GLU A 43 4.54 -7.20 -1.72
CA GLU A 43 4.62 -8.34 -0.82
C GLU A 43 3.21 -8.90 -0.54
N PHE A 44 3.11 -10.22 -0.53
CA PHE A 44 1.90 -10.99 -0.24
C PHE A 44 2.17 -12.04 0.83
N ARG A 45 1.16 -12.29 1.66
CA ARG A 45 1.14 -13.35 2.65
C ARG A 45 -0.24 -14.00 2.68
N GLU A 46 -0.29 -15.31 2.45
CA GLU A 46 -1.52 -16.11 2.40
C GLU A 46 -2.56 -15.50 1.43
N GLY A 47 -2.09 -15.01 0.29
CA GLY A 47 -2.91 -14.42 -0.77
C GLY A 47 -3.32 -12.95 -0.56
N LEU A 48 -3.00 -12.34 0.57
CA LEU A 48 -3.33 -10.93 0.88
C LEU A 48 -2.10 -10.02 0.73
N LEU A 49 -2.29 -8.76 0.32
CA LEU A 49 -1.20 -7.78 0.37
C LEU A 49 -0.70 -7.62 1.80
N TRP A 50 0.62 -7.56 1.93
CA TRP A 50 1.30 -7.51 3.22
C TRP A 50 2.59 -6.71 3.09
N GLY A 51 3.02 -6.05 4.15
CA GLY A 51 4.31 -5.38 4.19
C GLY A 51 4.38 -4.25 3.15
N HIS A 52 5.46 -4.20 2.38
CA HIS A 52 5.74 -3.08 1.48
C HIS A 52 5.34 -3.36 0.03
N SER A 53 4.77 -2.35 -0.62
CA SER A 53 4.66 -2.27 -2.08
C SER A 53 5.37 -1.03 -2.62
N ARG A 54 5.83 -1.13 -3.86
CA ARG A 54 6.43 -0.03 -4.62
C ARG A 54 6.02 -0.10 -6.08
N ALA A 55 5.86 1.06 -6.70
CA ALA A 55 5.71 1.21 -8.13
C ALA A 55 6.64 2.31 -8.64
N TRP A 56 7.08 2.18 -9.89
CA TRP A 56 8.00 3.11 -10.53
C TRP A 56 7.39 3.70 -11.79
N HIS A 57 7.76 4.92 -12.12
CA HIS A 57 7.51 5.54 -13.41
C HIS A 57 8.39 4.85 -14.48
N GLY A 58 8.00 4.96 -15.75
CA GLY A 58 8.79 4.37 -16.86
C GLY A 58 10.20 4.97 -17.02
N ASN A 59 10.50 6.08 -16.35
CA ASN A 59 11.86 6.65 -16.28
C ASN A 59 12.69 6.06 -15.12
N GLY A 60 12.15 5.14 -14.34
CA GLY A 60 12.77 4.51 -13.17
C GLY A 60 12.66 5.30 -11.87
N ALA A 61 12.02 6.49 -11.88
CA ALA A 61 11.73 7.22 -10.65
C ALA A 61 10.65 6.49 -9.83
N LEU A 62 10.73 6.54 -8.50
CA LEU A 62 9.68 5.98 -7.64
C LEU A 62 8.38 6.75 -7.87
N ALA A 63 7.29 6.03 -8.14
CA ALA A 63 5.97 6.60 -8.38
C ALA A 63 5.08 6.49 -7.15
N GLU A 64 5.11 5.33 -6.48
CA GLU A 64 4.32 5.06 -5.30
C GLU A 64 5.08 4.10 -4.37
N GLU A 65 4.89 4.27 -3.06
CA GLU A 65 5.16 3.23 -2.07
C GLU A 65 4.03 3.21 -1.04
N ALA A 66 3.72 2.04 -0.51
CA ALA A 66 2.69 1.89 0.49
C ALA A 66 2.92 0.66 1.38
N ASP A 67 2.45 0.76 2.62
CA ASP A 67 2.48 -0.31 3.61
C ASP A 67 1.10 -0.95 3.76
N TYR A 68 1.07 -2.28 3.84
CA TYR A 68 -0.13 -3.09 3.95
C TYR A 68 -0.08 -4.07 5.12
N PHE A 69 -1.23 -4.32 5.72
CA PHE A 69 -1.46 -5.37 6.70
C PHE A 69 -2.78 -6.05 6.35
N GLN A 70 -2.76 -7.32 5.94
CA GLN A 70 -3.98 -8.05 5.55
C GLN A 70 -4.83 -7.29 4.53
N ASP A 71 -4.21 -6.91 3.41
CA ASP A 71 -4.85 -6.22 2.29
C ASP A 71 -5.35 -4.78 2.56
N VAL A 72 -5.18 -4.27 3.78
CA VAL A 72 -5.50 -2.88 4.13
C VAL A 72 -4.25 -2.03 4.31
N LYS A 73 -4.30 -0.76 3.86
CA LYS A 73 -3.22 0.21 4.09
C LYS A 73 -2.95 0.35 5.60
N HIS A 74 -1.71 0.13 6.02
CA HIS A 74 -1.28 0.19 7.41
C HIS A 74 0.19 0.62 7.48
N GLY A 75 0.42 1.90 7.76
CA GLY A 75 1.70 2.56 7.69
C GLY A 75 1.64 3.78 6.79
N VAL A 76 2.76 4.14 6.18
CA VAL A 76 2.87 5.33 5.32
C VAL A 76 2.73 4.93 3.86
N SER A 77 1.96 5.70 3.10
CA SER A 77 1.98 5.66 1.65
C SER A 77 2.38 7.01 1.09
N ARG A 78 3.14 7.00 -0.01
CA ARG A 78 3.61 8.20 -0.71
C ARG A 78 3.44 8.04 -2.20
N GLU A 79 3.16 9.16 -2.86
CA GLU A 79 3.08 9.26 -4.31
C GLU A 79 3.96 10.42 -4.81
N TRP A 80 4.68 10.20 -5.90
CA TRP A 80 5.60 11.17 -6.49
C TRP A 80 5.33 11.40 -7.98
N SER A 81 5.65 12.60 -8.45
CA SER A 81 5.69 12.91 -9.88
C SER A 81 6.84 12.17 -10.59
N PRO A 82 6.83 12.07 -11.93
CA PRO A 82 7.96 11.53 -12.70
C PRO A 82 9.29 12.26 -12.45
N GLU A 83 9.25 13.53 -12.03
CA GLU A 83 10.40 14.35 -11.66
C GLU A 83 10.88 14.10 -10.21
N GLY A 84 10.18 13.24 -9.46
CA GLY A 84 10.50 12.90 -8.07
C GLY A 84 9.94 13.89 -7.04
N VAL A 85 9.00 14.77 -7.42
CA VAL A 85 8.35 15.68 -6.48
C VAL A 85 7.28 14.91 -5.71
N LEU A 86 7.35 14.91 -4.38
CA LEU A 86 6.33 14.30 -3.53
C LEU A 86 5.00 15.04 -3.72
N GLN A 87 3.95 14.32 -4.13
CA GLN A 87 2.63 14.89 -4.39
C GLN A 87 1.63 14.55 -3.28
N GLU A 88 1.74 13.37 -2.69
CA GLU A 88 0.88 12.94 -1.59
C GLU A 88 1.66 12.09 -0.59
N GLU A 89 1.36 12.27 0.70
CA GLU A 89 1.76 11.36 1.76
C GLU A 89 0.56 11.16 2.69
N THR A 90 0.23 9.90 2.92
CA THR A 90 -0.90 9.50 3.76
C THR A 90 -0.40 8.47 4.77
N GLU A 91 -0.71 8.68 6.05
CA GLU A 91 -0.48 7.70 7.11
C GLU A 91 -1.82 7.04 7.45
N CYS A 92 -1.85 5.71 7.36
CA CYS A 92 -3.04 4.91 7.63
C CYS A 92 -2.77 3.89 8.74
N GLU A 93 -3.80 3.55 9.49
CA GLU A 93 -3.78 2.42 10.41
C GLU A 93 -5.05 1.59 10.22
N TYR A 94 -4.89 0.34 9.79
CA TYR A 94 -6.02 -0.57 9.47
C TYR A 94 -7.00 0.03 8.45
N GLY A 95 -6.47 0.70 7.44
CA GLY A 95 -7.23 1.40 6.40
C GLY A 95 -7.80 2.76 6.81
N ILE A 96 -7.57 3.22 8.05
CA ILE A 96 -8.07 4.50 8.54
C ILE A 96 -6.98 5.55 8.41
N VAL A 97 -7.27 6.62 7.65
CA VAL A 97 -6.34 7.74 7.47
C VAL A 97 -6.17 8.49 8.79
N LEU A 98 -4.94 8.51 9.32
CA LEU A 98 -4.53 9.28 10.48
C LEU A 98 -4.09 10.68 10.07
N SER A 99 -3.33 10.78 8.99
CA SER A 99 -2.88 12.05 8.43
C SER A 99 -2.76 11.96 6.92
N LYS A 100 -2.93 13.09 6.25
CA LYS A 100 -2.75 13.22 4.81
C LYS A 100 -2.20 14.59 4.48
N ARG A 101 -1.22 14.64 3.60
CA ARG A 101 -0.61 15.85 3.08
C ARG A 101 -0.54 15.77 1.57
N LYS A 102 -0.86 16.86 0.89
CA LYS A 102 -0.64 17.01 -0.55
C LYS A 102 0.16 18.24 -0.87
N TRP A 103 0.98 18.13 -1.89
CA TRP A 103 1.80 19.20 -2.42
C TRP A 103 1.50 19.43 -3.90
N ASP A 104 1.65 20.67 -4.35
CA ASP A 104 1.62 21.00 -5.78
C ASP A 104 2.94 20.64 -6.48
N GLU A 105 3.00 20.85 -7.80
CA GLU A 105 4.19 20.58 -8.63
C GLU A 105 5.45 21.32 -8.19
N LYS A 106 5.32 22.39 -7.39
CA LYS A 106 6.45 23.17 -6.86
C LYS A 106 6.87 22.70 -5.46
N GLY A 107 6.23 21.66 -4.92
CA GLY A 107 6.45 21.19 -3.56
C GLY A 107 5.80 22.08 -2.50
N THR A 108 4.83 22.92 -2.87
CA THR A 108 4.09 23.74 -1.91
C THR A 108 2.95 22.92 -1.30
N LEU A 109 2.84 22.88 0.03
CA LEU A 109 1.75 22.18 0.72
C LEU A 109 0.41 22.86 0.38
N VAL A 110 -0.55 22.09 -0.16
CA VAL A 110 -1.87 22.57 -0.57
C VAL A 110 -3.03 21.94 0.21
N GLU A 111 -2.80 20.78 0.84
CA GLU A 111 -3.79 20.09 1.66
C GLU A 111 -3.09 19.48 2.88
N GLU A 112 -3.65 19.66 4.07
CA GLU A 112 -3.30 18.89 5.26
C GLU A 112 -4.57 18.43 5.98
N TYR A 113 -4.62 17.15 6.28
CA TYR A 113 -5.65 16.53 7.09
C TYR A 113 -4.99 15.78 8.25
N ARG A 114 -5.64 15.84 9.42
CA ARG A 114 -5.34 14.99 10.57
C ARG A 114 -6.63 14.53 11.20
N LEU A 115 -6.70 13.24 11.51
CA LEU A 115 -7.80 12.62 12.21
C LEU A 115 -7.93 13.21 13.60
N LYS A 116 -9.14 13.63 13.95
CA LYS A 116 -9.49 14.16 15.27
C LYS A 116 -10.36 13.16 16.01
N GLU A 117 -10.33 13.23 17.34
CA GLU A 117 -11.18 12.38 18.19
C GLU A 117 -12.68 12.58 17.93
N THR A 118 -13.06 13.75 17.43
CA THR A 118 -14.44 14.08 17.06
C THR A 118 -14.88 13.47 15.73
N ASP A 119 -13.95 12.95 14.92
CA ASP A 119 -14.27 12.36 13.63
C ASP A 119 -14.83 10.96 13.83
N SER A 120 -15.88 10.60 13.08
CA SER A 120 -16.49 9.27 13.18
C SER A 120 -15.51 8.11 12.90
N ALA A 121 -14.41 8.37 12.18
CA ALA A 121 -13.37 7.40 11.90
C ALA A 121 -12.49 7.09 13.12
N TYR A 122 -12.41 7.99 14.11
CA TYR A 122 -11.61 7.77 15.31
C TYR A 122 -12.14 6.60 16.16
N GLU A 123 -13.46 6.48 16.31
CA GLU A 123 -14.07 5.34 17.00
C GLU A 123 -13.76 4.01 16.31
N ARG A 124 -13.75 3.99 14.97
CA ARG A 124 -13.36 2.80 14.20
C ARG A 124 -11.89 2.46 14.43
N LEU A 125 -11.01 3.45 14.54
CA LEU A 125 -9.59 3.26 14.81
C LEU A 125 -9.39 2.58 16.17
N LEU A 126 -10.08 3.06 17.21
CA LEU A 126 -10.00 2.44 18.54
C LEU A 126 -10.50 0.99 18.53
N GLN A 127 -11.56 0.70 17.79
CA GLN A 127 -12.07 -0.67 17.63
C GLN A 127 -11.05 -1.56 16.92
N SER A 128 -10.47 -1.12 15.79
CA SER A 128 -9.46 -1.88 15.05
C SER A 128 -8.21 -2.13 15.90
N ARG A 129 -7.72 -1.14 16.65
CA ARG A 129 -6.59 -1.29 17.58
C ARG A 129 -6.83 -2.35 18.65
N LYS A 130 -8.07 -2.47 19.15
CA LYS A 130 -8.43 -3.50 20.14
C LYS A 130 -8.44 -4.91 19.55
N VAL A 131 -8.79 -5.05 18.26
CA VAL A 131 -8.91 -6.35 17.59
C VAL A 131 -7.57 -6.82 17.02
N TYR A 132 -6.84 -5.93 16.33
CA TYR A 132 -5.66 -6.26 15.54
C TYR A 132 -4.35 -5.75 16.14
N GLY A 133 -4.43 -4.81 17.10
CA GLY A 133 -3.24 -4.32 17.79
C GLY A 133 -2.54 -5.44 18.57
N PRO A 134 -1.26 -5.26 18.90
CA PRO A 134 -0.56 -6.21 19.76
C PRO A 134 -1.37 -6.38 21.05
N SER A 135 -1.76 -7.62 21.37
CA SER A 135 -2.37 -7.91 22.65
C SER A 135 -1.44 -7.39 23.73
N SER A 136 -1.90 -6.43 24.54
CA SER A 136 -1.21 -6.00 25.73
C SER A 136 -0.89 -7.27 26.53
N ALA A 137 0.41 -7.58 26.65
CA ALA A 137 0.91 -8.71 27.41
C ALA A 137 0.44 -8.64 28.88
#